data_AF-A0A2K9C1I2-F1
#
_entry.id   AF-A0A2K9C1I2-F1
#
_cell.length_a   1.000
_cell.length_b   1.000
_cell.length_c   1.000
_cell.angle_alpha   90.00
_cell.angle_beta   90.00
_cell.angle_gamma   90.00
#
_symmetry.space_group_name_H-M   'P 1'
#
loop_
_entity.id
_entity.type
_entity.pdbx_description
1 polymer ?
#
loop_
_entity_poly.entity_id
_entity_poly.type
_entity_poly.pdbx_seq_one_letter_code
_entity_poly.pdbx_strand_id
1 'polypeptide(L)'
;MAWNEPGGNSNNQDPWGGKRRNNGDRKGPPDLDEAFRKLQESLNGLFGGGKKRGGDDGGRTSKGGGYGLLGLGLVVLASVWLYSAVYVVDEQEQAVVLRFGKYYETVGPGLNIYFPPIDKKYMENVTRERAYTKQGQMLTEDENIVEVPLTVQYKISNLQDFVLNVDQPEISLQHATESALRHVVGSTAMDQVLTEGRELMASEIKERLQRFLDTYRTGITVTQVNVQSAAAPREVQEAFDDVIRAREDEQRSRNQAETYANGVVPEARGQAQRILEDANGYRDEVVSRAKGEADRFTKLVAEYRKAPEVTRERLYLDTMQEVFSNTSKVLVTGSKGGQNNLLYLPLDKMIEGGRSSTGAASTGSNAAANEASARAAADLLQQQTRTRESR
;
A
#
# COMPACT_ATOMS: atom_id res chain seq x y z
N MET A 1 24.45 37.97 39.43
CA MET A 1 25.69 37.39 40.00
C MET A 1 26.59 37.09 38.81
N ALA A 2 27.44 37.95 38.26
CA ALA A 2 28.31 39.00 38.82
C ALA A 2 29.22 38.46 39.93
N TRP A 3 30.45 38.11 39.54
CA TRP A 3 31.63 37.87 40.39
C TRP A 3 32.85 38.22 39.50
N ASN A 4 33.33 39.47 39.53
CA ASN A 4 34.34 40.05 40.43
C ASN A 4 35.71 39.34 40.43
N GLU A 5 36.68 40.07 39.87
CA GLU A 5 38.14 40.09 40.13
C GLU A 5 38.43 40.30 41.66
N PRO A 6 39.69 40.31 42.20
CA PRO A 6 40.97 40.64 41.54
C PRO A 6 42.29 40.03 42.09
N GLY A 7 43.40 40.34 41.40
CA GLY A 7 44.63 40.80 42.07
C GLY A 7 45.91 39.94 41.92
N GLY A 8 47.04 40.62 41.74
CA GLY A 8 48.31 40.20 42.35
C GLY A 8 49.52 40.05 41.43
N ASN A 9 50.22 41.17 41.21
CA ASN A 9 51.59 41.25 40.70
C ASN A 9 52.61 40.73 41.75
N SER A 10 53.60 39.90 41.36
CA SER A 10 55.03 40.06 41.72
C SER A 10 55.86 38.79 41.45
N ASN A 11 57.02 38.99 40.82
CA ASN A 11 58.29 38.29 41.03
C ASN A 11 58.30 36.76 41.14
N ASN A 12 58.70 36.09 40.06
CA ASN A 12 59.44 34.82 40.14
C ASN A 12 60.77 34.98 39.40
N GLN A 13 61.76 35.46 40.14
CA GLN A 13 63.16 35.08 39.94
C GLN A 13 63.34 33.69 40.51
N ASP A 14 63.94 32.80 39.74
CA ASP A 14 64.53 31.58 40.28
C ASP A 14 65.99 31.47 39.85
N PRO A 15 66.79 30.77 40.68
CA PRO A 15 68.16 31.09 41.01
C PRO A 15 69.08 30.30 40.07
N TRP A 16 70.39 30.26 40.34
CA TRP A 16 71.39 29.52 39.56
C TRP A 16 72.02 30.32 38.41
N GLY A 17 72.69 31.40 38.79
CA GLY A 17 73.82 31.92 38.03
C GLY A 17 75.07 31.05 38.20
N GLY A 18 75.83 30.85 37.12
CA GLY A 18 77.13 30.19 37.14
C GLY A 18 77.91 30.34 35.83
N LYS A 19 79.14 30.85 35.91
CA LYS A 19 80.04 31.25 34.81
C LYS A 19 80.67 30.06 34.04
N ARG A 20 80.92 30.31 32.74
CA ARG A 20 82.07 29.94 31.87
C ARG A 20 82.96 28.74 32.28
N ARG A 21 83.11 27.73 31.39
CA ARG A 21 84.25 27.52 30.43
C ARG A 21 84.35 26.04 29.95
N ASN A 22 84.60 25.90 28.65
CA ASN A 22 85.50 24.94 27.97
C ASN A 22 85.03 23.52 27.54
N ASN A 23 85.08 23.34 26.21
CA ASN A 23 85.59 22.23 25.40
C ASN A 23 84.94 20.83 25.44
N GLY A 24 84.65 20.30 24.24
CA GLY A 24 84.45 18.86 24.02
C GLY A 24 83.62 18.54 22.78
N ASP A 25 84.29 18.38 21.63
CA ASP A 25 83.76 17.82 20.39
C ASP A 25 83.01 16.50 20.59
N ARG A 26 81.77 16.39 20.08
CA ARG A 26 81.19 15.11 19.59
C ARG A 26 80.23 15.35 18.42
N LYS A 27 80.57 14.65 17.34
CA LYS A 27 79.88 14.52 16.05
C LYS A 27 78.51 13.85 16.24
N GLY A 28 77.45 14.52 15.81
CA GLY A 28 76.08 13.99 15.64
C GLY A 28 75.73 13.79 14.16
N PRO A 29 74.73 12.93 13.84
CA PRO A 29 74.48 12.33 12.51
C PRO A 29 73.90 13.32 11.47
N PRO A 30 73.92 13.00 10.16
CA PRO A 30 73.91 13.98 9.08
C PRO A 30 72.69 14.88 9.14
N ASP A 31 72.97 16.17 9.36
CA ASP A 31 71.97 17.20 9.53
C ASP A 31 71.12 17.32 8.26
N LEU A 32 69.80 17.17 8.43
CA LEU A 32 68.80 17.63 7.46
C LEU A 32 69.01 19.11 7.11
N ASP A 33 69.69 19.84 7.99
CA ASP A 33 70.16 21.22 7.85
C ASP A 33 71.25 21.37 6.78
N GLU A 34 72.08 20.34 6.57
CA GLU A 34 73.08 20.31 5.50
C GLU A 34 72.42 20.00 4.16
N ALA A 35 71.43 19.10 4.13
CA ALA A 35 70.59 18.85 2.96
C ALA A 35 69.74 20.09 2.58
N PHE A 36 69.21 20.80 3.59
CA PHE A 36 68.44 22.02 3.41
C PHE A 36 69.33 23.19 2.95
N ARG A 37 70.55 23.32 3.49
CA ARG A 37 71.54 24.27 2.96
C ARG A 37 71.99 23.93 1.56
N LYS A 38 72.17 22.66 1.21
CA LYS A 38 72.56 22.26 -0.14
C LYS A 38 71.43 22.48 -1.15
N LEU A 39 70.17 22.34 -0.72
CA LEU A 39 69.00 22.73 -1.49
C LEU A 39 68.93 24.26 -1.63
N GLN A 40 69.11 25.01 -0.54
CA GLN A 40 69.13 26.47 -0.53
C GLN A 40 70.28 27.04 -1.37
N GLU A 41 71.45 26.43 -1.36
CA GLU A 41 72.63 26.84 -2.13
C GLU A 41 72.50 26.47 -3.62
N SER A 42 71.88 25.35 -3.96
CA SER A 42 71.59 24.99 -5.36
C SER A 42 70.44 25.83 -5.95
N LEU A 43 69.46 26.21 -5.12
CA LEU A 43 68.34 27.08 -5.49
C LEU A 43 68.78 28.57 -5.55
N ASN A 44 69.64 29.01 -4.63
CA ASN A 44 70.34 30.30 -4.73
C ASN A 44 71.36 30.32 -5.88
N GLY A 45 71.92 29.19 -6.29
CA GLY A 45 72.80 29.10 -7.46
C GLY A 45 72.05 29.28 -8.78
N LEU A 46 70.77 28.94 -8.82
CA LEU A 46 69.88 29.13 -9.98
C LEU A 46 69.16 30.48 -9.99
N PHE A 47 68.97 31.12 -8.83
CA PHE A 47 68.32 32.44 -8.71
C PHE A 47 69.27 33.61 -8.38
N GLY A 48 70.53 33.33 -8.06
CA GLY A 48 71.56 34.31 -7.67
C GLY A 48 72.47 34.69 -8.84
N GLY A 49 72.00 35.61 -9.68
CA GLY A 49 72.83 36.21 -10.72
C GLY A 49 74.06 36.94 -10.15
N GLY A 50 75.25 36.43 -10.50
CA GLY A 50 76.47 37.22 -10.74
C GLY A 50 77.19 37.87 -9.55
N LYS A 51 78.28 37.23 -9.10
CA LYS A 51 79.36 37.87 -8.33
C LYS A 51 79.95 39.09 -9.06
N LYS A 52 80.19 40.19 -8.34
CA LYS A 52 81.36 41.06 -8.60
C LYS A 52 82.13 41.36 -7.32
N ARG A 53 83.44 41.35 -7.52
CA ARG A 53 84.56 41.45 -6.58
C ARG A 53 85.12 42.87 -6.69
N GLY A 54 85.25 43.56 -5.55
CA GLY A 54 86.16 44.69 -5.33
C GLY A 54 85.75 46.07 -5.86
N GLY A 55 86.13 47.09 -5.09
CA GLY A 55 86.49 48.42 -5.61
C GLY A 55 85.49 49.55 -5.33
N ASP A 56 86.02 50.56 -4.64
CA ASP A 56 85.50 51.87 -4.24
C ASP A 56 84.83 52.74 -5.34
N ASP A 57 84.06 53.71 -4.86
CA ASP A 57 83.62 54.97 -5.50
C ASP A 57 82.44 55.01 -6.50
N GLY A 58 81.65 56.08 -6.36
CA GLY A 58 80.88 56.67 -7.45
C GLY A 58 79.41 56.26 -7.57
N GLY A 59 78.53 57.16 -7.14
CA GLY A 59 77.08 56.99 -7.25
C GLY A 59 76.59 56.73 -8.67
N ARG A 60 75.59 55.86 -8.79
CA ARG A 60 74.55 55.85 -9.83
C ARG A 60 73.46 54.84 -9.44
N THR A 61 72.24 55.31 -9.59
CA THR A 61 70.96 54.63 -9.45
C THR A 61 71.00 53.17 -9.90
N SER A 62 71.00 52.23 -8.96
CA SER A 62 70.90 50.78 -9.24
C SER A 62 69.46 50.42 -9.56
N LYS A 63 69.14 50.43 -10.86
CA LYS A 63 67.93 49.84 -11.44
C LYS A 63 68.27 48.38 -11.79
N GLY A 64 68.17 47.46 -10.84
CA GLY A 64 68.66 46.10 -11.07
C GLY A 64 68.43 45.08 -9.95
N GLY A 65 67.27 45.11 -9.30
CA GLY A 65 66.86 44.12 -8.28
C GLY A 65 65.49 43.48 -8.53
N GLY A 66 64.89 43.71 -9.71
CA GLY A 66 63.52 43.27 -10.01
C GLY A 66 63.40 41.79 -10.38
N TYR A 67 64.39 41.20 -11.06
CA TYR A 67 64.21 39.89 -11.69
C TYR A 67 64.16 38.71 -10.70
N GLY A 68 64.83 38.79 -9.54
CA GLY A 68 64.78 37.74 -8.51
C GLY A 68 63.46 37.71 -7.74
N LEU A 69 62.93 38.87 -7.36
CA LEU A 69 61.61 38.99 -6.72
C LEU A 69 60.47 38.72 -7.71
N LEU A 70 60.62 39.13 -8.98
CA LEU A 70 59.68 38.79 -10.05
C LEU A 70 59.68 37.28 -10.34
N GLY A 71 60.85 36.64 -10.35
CA GLY A 71 60.97 35.19 -10.53
C GLY A 71 60.35 34.40 -9.37
N LEU A 72 60.63 34.79 -8.12
CA LEU A 72 60.00 34.19 -6.94
C LEU A 72 58.47 34.39 -6.94
N GLY A 73 58.00 35.59 -7.29
CA GLY A 73 56.58 35.89 -7.42
C GLY A 73 55.88 35.06 -8.49
N LEU A 74 56.53 34.86 -9.64
CA LEU A 74 56.01 34.02 -10.73
C LEU A 74 55.93 32.55 -10.31
N VAL A 75 56.92 32.04 -9.57
CA VAL A 75 56.88 30.67 -9.03
C VAL A 75 55.73 30.51 -8.05
N VAL A 76 55.55 31.44 -7.11
CA VAL A 76 54.42 31.39 -6.15
C VAL A 76 53.08 31.45 -6.88
N LEU A 77 52.94 32.32 -7.88
CA LEU A 77 51.73 32.46 -8.67
C LEU A 77 51.44 31.19 -9.50
N ALA A 78 52.48 30.59 -10.09
CA ALA A 78 52.38 29.32 -10.79
C ALA A 78 52.00 28.16 -9.84
N SER A 79 52.55 28.12 -8.63
CA SER A 79 52.19 27.11 -7.63
C SER A 79 50.73 27.24 -7.17
N VAL A 80 50.26 28.46 -6.91
CA VAL A 80 48.85 28.73 -6.57
C VAL A 80 47.93 28.37 -7.75
N TRP A 81 48.35 28.68 -8.98
CA TRP A 81 47.60 28.34 -10.19
C TRP A 81 47.51 26.82 -10.40
N LEU A 82 48.62 26.10 -10.23
CA LEU A 82 48.66 24.64 -10.37
C LEU A 82 47.83 23.95 -9.27
N TYR A 83 47.86 24.46 -8.04
CA TYR A 83 47.00 23.99 -6.96
C TYR A 83 45.52 24.23 -7.27
N SER A 84 45.17 25.41 -7.79
CA SER A 84 43.80 25.74 -8.20
C SER A 84 43.31 24.95 -9.43
N ALA A 85 44.22 24.41 -10.23
CA ALA A 85 43.90 23.63 -11.42
C ALA A 85 43.44 22.20 -11.10
N VAL A 86 43.81 21.68 -9.92
CA VAL A 86 43.42 20.33 -9.47
C VAL A 86 42.08 20.39 -8.76
N TYR A 87 41.19 19.46 -9.09
CA TYR A 87 39.94 19.25 -8.37
C TYR A 87 39.61 17.76 -8.27
N VAL A 88 38.73 17.43 -7.33
CA VAL A 88 38.27 16.06 -7.11
C VAL A 88 36.78 16.01 -7.47
N VAL A 89 36.39 14.96 -8.20
CA VAL A 89 34.99 14.63 -8.50
C VAL A 89 34.61 13.42 -7.66
N ASP A 90 33.48 13.52 -6.97
CA ASP A 90 32.94 12.43 -6.15
C ASP A 90 32.36 11.30 -7.01
N GLU A 91 32.22 10.09 -6.46
CA GLU A 91 31.71 8.89 -7.16
C GLU A 91 30.29 9.07 -7.71
N GLN A 92 29.49 9.94 -7.09
CA GLN A 92 28.12 10.25 -7.52
C GLN A 92 28.02 11.41 -8.52
N GLU A 93 29.12 12.13 -8.75
CA GLU A 93 29.15 13.33 -9.57
C GLU A 93 29.87 13.07 -10.90
N GLN A 94 29.47 13.81 -11.93
CA GLN A 94 30.23 13.94 -13.16
C GLN A 94 30.46 15.41 -13.45
N ALA A 95 31.54 15.71 -14.16
CA ALA A 95 31.88 17.07 -14.55
C ALA A 95 31.97 17.20 -16.06
N VAL A 96 31.18 18.09 -16.66
CA VAL A 96 31.34 18.48 -18.07
C VAL A 96 32.28 19.68 -18.13
N VAL A 97 33.35 19.54 -18.91
CA VAL A 97 34.35 20.60 -19.10
C VAL A 97 34.19 21.21 -20.50
N LEU A 98 34.04 22.53 -20.52
CA LEU A 98 33.99 23.33 -21.74
C LEU A 98 35.31 24.09 -21.91
N ARG A 99 36.01 23.86 -23.02
CA ARG A 99 37.24 24.57 -23.38
C ARG A 99 36.94 25.62 -24.44
N PHE A 100 37.21 26.90 -24.15
CA PHE A 100 36.81 28.02 -25.03
C PHE A 100 35.31 27.99 -25.42
N GLY A 101 34.46 27.47 -24.54
CA GLY A 101 33.01 27.33 -24.78
C GLY A 101 32.60 26.17 -25.69
N LYS A 102 33.53 25.33 -26.17
CA LYS A 102 33.22 24.06 -26.85
C LYS A 102 33.31 22.89 -25.88
N TYR A 103 32.46 21.89 -26.07
CA TYR A 103 32.56 20.63 -25.33
C TYR A 103 33.92 19.98 -25.54
N TYR A 104 34.61 19.68 -24.45
CA TYR A 104 35.90 18.99 -24.47
C TYR A 104 35.72 17.53 -24.04
N GLU A 105 35.29 17.32 -22.80
CA GLU A 105 35.17 15.99 -22.21
C GLU A 105 34.18 15.99 -21.03
N THR A 106 33.55 14.84 -20.79
CA THR A 106 32.81 14.53 -19.57
C THR A 106 33.70 13.67 -18.69
N VAL A 107 34.05 14.18 -17.52
CA VAL A 107 35.02 13.58 -16.62
C VAL A 107 34.30 12.88 -15.47
N GLY A 108 34.69 11.64 -15.23
CA GLY A 108 34.18 10.80 -14.15
C GLY A 108 34.85 11.05 -12.79
N PRO A 109 34.55 10.20 -11.80
CA PRO A 109 35.07 10.35 -10.45
C PRO A 109 36.58 10.18 -10.38
N GLY A 110 37.21 10.99 -9.50
CA GLY A 110 38.66 10.99 -9.33
C GLY A 110 39.28 12.38 -9.37
N LEU A 111 40.61 12.39 -9.41
CA LEU A 111 41.41 13.62 -9.43
C LEU A 111 41.59 14.10 -10.87
N ASN A 112 41.08 15.29 -11.14
CA ASN A 112 41.02 15.87 -12.47
C ASN A 112 41.70 17.24 -12.49
N ILE A 113 42.22 17.62 -13.66
CA ILE A 113 42.93 18.88 -13.86
C ILE A 113 42.18 19.68 -14.93
N TYR A 114 41.83 20.93 -14.61
CA TYR A 114 41.26 21.88 -15.56
C TYR A 114 42.08 23.16 -15.59
N PHE A 115 41.94 23.94 -16.67
CA PHE A 115 42.61 25.22 -16.81
C PHE A 115 41.63 26.38 -16.65
N PRO A 116 41.47 26.98 -15.45
CA PRO A 116 40.45 27.99 -15.16
C PRO A 116 40.31 29.17 -16.17
N PRO A 117 41.39 29.71 -16.77
CA PRO A 117 41.24 30.84 -17.70
C PRO A 117 40.57 30.47 -19.03
N ILE A 118 40.52 29.19 -19.38
CA ILE A 118 40.03 28.71 -20.68
C ILE A 118 38.87 27.72 -20.51
N ASP A 119 38.90 26.95 -19.42
CA ASP A 119 38.01 25.86 -19.14
C ASP A 119 36.91 26.28 -18.14
N LYS A 120 35.65 26.04 -18.48
CA LYS A 120 34.50 26.12 -17.54
C LYS A 120 34.07 24.72 -17.16
N LYS A 121 33.73 24.49 -15.89
CA LYS A 121 33.26 23.19 -15.39
C LYS A 121 31.82 23.28 -14.89
N TYR A 122 31.03 22.26 -15.19
CA TYR A 122 29.68 22.06 -14.66
C TYR A 122 29.66 20.69 -13.99
N MET A 123 29.39 20.66 -12.69
CA MET A 123 29.40 19.45 -11.86
C MET A 123 28.00 19.18 -11.38
N GLU A 124 27.53 17.96 -11.59
CA GLU A 124 26.17 17.57 -11.25
C GLU A 124 26.16 16.11 -10.78
N ASN A 125 25.32 15.81 -9.79
CA ASN A 125 25.15 14.45 -9.31
C ASN A 125 24.25 13.66 -10.28
N VAL A 126 24.83 12.62 -10.90
CA VAL A 126 24.20 11.77 -11.92
C VAL A 126 23.61 10.48 -11.34
N THR A 127 24.15 10.01 -10.20
CA THR A 127 23.77 8.73 -9.59
C THR A 127 22.53 8.88 -8.69
N ARG A 128 22.32 10.06 -8.10
CA ARG A 128 21.19 10.33 -7.21
C ARG A 128 19.89 10.44 -7.99
N GLU A 129 18.91 9.63 -7.59
CA GLU A 129 17.54 9.80 -8.07
C GLU A 129 16.90 11.03 -7.43
N ARG A 130 16.37 11.90 -8.28
CA ARG A 130 15.65 13.11 -7.89
C ARG A 130 14.17 12.83 -8.07
N ALA A 131 13.36 13.38 -7.17
CA ALA A 131 11.92 13.32 -7.25
C ALA A 131 11.37 14.74 -7.19
N TYR A 132 10.36 15.02 -8.02
CA TYR A 132 9.55 16.22 -7.87
C TYR A 132 8.08 15.86 -7.94
N THR A 133 7.27 16.62 -7.22
CA THR A 133 5.82 16.46 -7.19
C THR A 133 5.16 17.67 -7.82
N LYS A 134 4.16 17.42 -8.66
CA LYS A 134 3.33 18.45 -9.29
C LYS A 134 1.87 18.04 -9.15
N GLN A 135 1.00 19.02 -9.00
CA GLN A 135 -0.45 18.84 -9.05
C GLN A 135 -1.04 19.85 -10.03
N GLY A 136 -2.17 19.49 -10.64
CA GLY A 136 -2.88 20.35 -11.58
C GLY A 136 -4.30 19.86 -11.80
N GLN A 137 -5.19 20.80 -12.12
CA GLN A 137 -6.55 20.51 -12.53
C GLN A 137 -6.60 20.26 -14.04
N MET A 138 -7.20 19.15 -14.42
CA MET A 138 -7.31 18.69 -15.80
C MET A 138 -8.75 18.28 -16.10
N LEU A 139 -9.12 18.30 -17.38
CA LEU A 139 -10.38 17.78 -17.87
C LEU A 139 -10.16 16.34 -18.37
N THR A 140 -11.02 15.42 -17.97
CA THR A 140 -11.04 14.04 -18.46
C THR A 140 -11.79 13.91 -19.79
N GLU A 141 -11.78 12.72 -20.39
CA GLU A 141 -12.50 12.43 -21.64
C GLU A 141 -14.01 12.72 -21.54
N ASP A 142 -14.60 12.47 -20.38
CA ASP A 142 -16.01 12.63 -20.05
C ASP A 142 -16.35 14.01 -19.45
N GLU A 143 -15.54 15.03 -19.77
CA GLU A 143 -15.77 16.44 -19.39
C GLU A 143 -15.79 16.71 -17.88
N ASN A 144 -15.19 15.84 -17.06
CA ASN A 144 -15.07 16.02 -15.63
C ASN A 144 -13.75 16.70 -15.27
N ILE A 145 -13.81 17.63 -14.31
CA ILE A 145 -12.60 18.28 -13.79
C ILE A 145 -12.06 17.43 -12.64
N VAL A 146 -10.79 17.04 -12.74
CA VAL A 146 -10.09 16.25 -11.72
C VAL A 146 -8.76 16.90 -11.37
N GLU A 147 -8.38 16.83 -10.09
CA GLU A 147 -7.04 17.20 -9.63
C GLU A 147 -6.20 15.94 -9.51
N VAL A 148 -5.09 15.86 -10.27
CA VAL A 148 -4.22 14.69 -10.30
C VAL A 148 -2.83 15.06 -9.74
N PRO A 149 -2.48 14.59 -8.54
CA PRO A 149 -1.13 14.71 -8.02
C PRO A 149 -0.21 13.66 -8.65
N LEU A 150 0.97 14.07 -9.10
CA LEU A 150 1.94 13.23 -9.77
C LEU A 150 3.32 13.43 -9.14
N THR A 151 4.02 12.33 -8.86
CA THR A 151 5.43 12.35 -8.48
C THR A 151 6.26 11.67 -9.57
N VAL A 152 7.23 12.38 -10.12
CA VAL A 152 8.16 11.86 -11.14
C VAL A 152 9.53 11.69 -10.52
N GLN A 153 10.08 10.49 -10.67
CA GLN A 153 11.44 10.14 -10.26
C GLN A 153 12.33 10.01 -11.50
N TYR A 154 13.44 10.71 -11.49
CA TYR A 154 14.36 10.77 -12.63
C TYR A 154 15.81 10.79 -12.17
N LYS A 155 16.70 10.43 -13.10
CA LYS A 155 18.14 10.54 -12.95
C LYS A 155 18.77 11.11 -14.21
N ILE A 156 19.96 11.68 -14.08
CA ILE A 156 20.70 12.23 -15.20
C ILE A 156 21.54 11.10 -15.78
N SER A 157 21.24 10.70 -17.02
CA SER A 157 21.99 9.63 -17.70
C SER A 157 23.12 10.17 -18.57
N ASN A 158 22.91 11.32 -19.21
CA ASN A 158 23.95 12.01 -19.98
C ASN A 158 24.08 13.46 -19.50
N LEU A 159 25.16 13.75 -18.78
CA LEU A 159 25.41 15.10 -18.26
C LEU A 159 25.71 16.11 -19.37
N GLN A 160 26.35 15.69 -20.47
CA GLN A 160 26.63 16.56 -21.61
C GLN A 160 25.35 17.15 -22.18
N ASP A 161 24.37 16.28 -22.46
CA ASP A 161 23.08 16.67 -23.03
C ASP A 161 22.28 17.54 -22.05
N PHE A 162 22.33 17.21 -20.76
CA PHE A 162 21.67 17.95 -19.69
C PHE A 162 22.15 19.39 -19.54
N VAL A 163 23.45 19.64 -19.72
CA VAL A 163 24.05 20.98 -19.55
C VAL A 163 24.02 21.80 -20.85
N LEU A 164 24.11 21.15 -22.02
CA LEU A 164 24.40 21.85 -23.28
C LEU A 164 23.23 21.95 -24.26
N ASN A 165 22.29 21.00 -24.25
CA ASN A 165 21.20 21.02 -25.23
C ASN A 165 20.02 21.89 -24.79
N VAL A 166 19.77 21.97 -23.48
CA VAL A 166 18.61 22.65 -22.91
C VAL A 166 19.06 23.55 -21.76
N ASP A 167 18.64 24.82 -21.78
CA ASP A 167 19.02 25.83 -20.78
C ASP A 167 18.50 25.46 -19.37
N GLN A 168 17.23 25.07 -19.27
CA GLN A 168 16.57 24.70 -18.02
C GLN A 168 15.92 23.30 -18.16
N PRO A 169 16.71 22.23 -17.99
CA PRO A 169 16.23 20.86 -18.21
C PRO A 169 15.14 20.44 -17.21
N GLU A 170 15.19 20.95 -15.97
CA GLU A 170 14.18 20.65 -14.95
C GLU A 170 12.81 21.29 -15.25
N ILE A 171 12.80 22.52 -15.77
CA ILE A 171 11.55 23.18 -16.19
C ILE A 171 10.98 22.52 -17.44
N SER A 172 11.86 22.14 -18.37
CA SER A 172 11.46 21.38 -19.56
C SER A 172 10.85 20.02 -19.18
N LEU A 173 11.41 19.35 -18.17
CA LEU A 173 10.84 18.12 -17.60
C LEU A 173 9.45 18.37 -17.00
N GLN A 174 9.26 19.47 -16.26
CA GLN A 174 7.94 19.84 -15.70
C GLN A 174 6.91 20.10 -16.80
N HIS A 175 7.26 20.86 -17.84
CA HIS A 175 6.36 21.14 -18.96
C HIS A 175 6.04 19.88 -19.78
N ALA A 176 7.04 19.03 -20.03
CA ALA A 176 6.84 17.75 -20.71
C ALA A 176 5.94 16.81 -19.91
N THR A 177 6.09 16.81 -18.59
CA THR A 177 5.27 16.03 -17.66
C THR A 177 3.85 16.54 -17.63
N GLU A 178 3.64 17.86 -17.57
CA GLU A 178 2.30 18.45 -17.65
C GLU A 178 1.62 18.11 -18.98
N SER A 179 2.37 18.17 -20.09
CA SER A 179 1.84 17.80 -21.41
C SER A 179 1.49 16.32 -21.50
N ALA A 180 2.33 15.43 -20.96
CA ALA A 180 2.08 13.99 -20.97
C ALA A 180 0.89 13.62 -20.07
N LEU A 181 0.85 14.19 -18.85
CA LEU A 181 -0.24 14.01 -17.91
C LEU A 181 -1.57 14.50 -18.50
N ARG A 182 -1.61 15.73 -19.04
CA ARG A 182 -2.82 16.30 -19.64
C ARG A 182 -3.31 15.49 -20.84
N HIS A 183 -2.39 14.93 -21.63
CA HIS A 183 -2.76 14.07 -22.75
C HIS A 183 -3.42 12.76 -22.29
N VAL A 184 -2.81 12.06 -21.32
CA VAL A 184 -3.32 10.78 -20.83
C VAL A 184 -4.62 10.96 -20.05
N VAL A 185 -4.70 11.97 -19.19
CA VAL A 185 -5.93 12.27 -18.44
C VAL A 185 -7.06 12.69 -19.38
N GLY A 186 -6.78 13.49 -20.41
CA GLY A 186 -7.78 13.90 -21.40
C GLY A 186 -8.27 12.79 -22.32
N SER A 187 -7.55 11.67 -22.41
CA SER A 187 -7.96 10.48 -23.17
C SER A 187 -8.50 9.34 -22.29
N THR A 188 -8.74 9.62 -21.01
CA THR A 188 -9.21 8.63 -20.04
C THR A 188 -10.46 9.15 -19.36
N ALA A 189 -11.47 8.29 -19.19
CA ALA A 189 -12.68 8.61 -18.43
C ALA A 189 -12.40 8.75 -16.92
N MET A 190 -13.14 9.62 -16.24
CA MET A 190 -12.99 9.89 -14.80
C MET A 190 -12.92 8.64 -13.93
N ASP A 191 -13.82 7.68 -14.15
CA ASP A 191 -13.90 6.45 -13.35
C ASP A 191 -12.58 5.67 -13.37
N GLN A 192 -11.93 5.56 -14.53
CA GLN A 192 -10.63 4.90 -14.66
C GLN A 192 -9.51 5.69 -14.00
N VAL A 193 -9.60 7.03 -13.99
CA VAL A 193 -8.63 7.91 -13.33
C VAL A 193 -8.72 7.78 -11.80
N LEU A 194 -9.92 7.59 -11.25
CA LEU A 194 -10.15 7.48 -9.80
C LEU A 194 -9.95 6.06 -9.24
N THR A 195 -10.09 5.03 -10.07
CA THR A 195 -10.06 3.62 -9.64
C THR A 195 -8.71 2.94 -9.92
N GLU A 196 -8.71 1.89 -10.74
CA GLU A 196 -7.58 0.98 -10.97
C GLU A 196 -6.71 1.37 -12.17
N GLY A 197 -7.18 2.29 -13.04
CA GLY A 197 -6.48 2.71 -14.26
C GLY A 197 -5.15 3.45 -14.01
N ARG A 198 -4.84 3.80 -12.75
CA ARG A 198 -3.65 4.58 -12.38
C ARG A 198 -2.31 3.93 -12.73
N GLU A 199 -2.20 2.60 -12.65
CA GLU A 199 -0.96 1.90 -12.97
C GLU A 199 -0.70 1.93 -14.47
N LEU A 200 -1.75 1.72 -15.27
CA LEU A 200 -1.70 1.81 -16.73
C LEU A 200 -1.34 3.24 -17.15
N MET A 201 -2.00 4.25 -16.57
CA MET A 201 -1.68 5.65 -16.82
C MET A 201 -0.23 5.99 -16.45
N ALA A 202 0.27 5.52 -15.31
CA ALA A 202 1.66 5.74 -14.90
C ALA A 202 2.65 5.17 -15.92
N SER A 203 2.35 3.98 -16.47
CA SER A 203 3.18 3.36 -17.51
C SER A 203 3.16 4.17 -18.82
N GLU A 204 1.98 4.64 -19.25
CA GLU A 204 1.82 5.41 -20.47
C GLU A 204 2.45 6.81 -20.34
N ILE A 205 2.26 7.48 -19.21
CA ILE A 205 2.92 8.76 -18.90
C ILE A 205 4.43 8.58 -18.93
N LYS A 206 4.97 7.52 -18.32
CA LYS A 206 6.41 7.25 -18.34
C LYS A 206 6.94 7.11 -19.77
N GLU A 207 6.27 6.32 -20.61
CA GLU A 207 6.69 6.11 -21.99
C GLU A 207 6.63 7.40 -22.83
N ARG A 208 5.55 8.17 -22.69
CA ARG A 208 5.38 9.46 -23.40
C ARG A 208 6.36 10.51 -22.91
N LEU A 209 6.55 10.60 -21.59
CA LEU A 209 7.50 11.53 -20.99
C LEU A 209 8.92 11.23 -21.45
N GLN A 210 9.33 9.95 -21.46
CA GLN A 210 10.64 9.57 -21.98
C GLN A 210 10.79 9.96 -23.46
N ARG A 211 9.79 9.71 -24.31
CA ARG A 211 9.81 10.16 -25.72
C ARG A 211 9.99 11.67 -25.87
N PHE A 212 9.32 12.49 -25.04
CA PHE A 212 9.49 13.94 -25.07
C PHE A 212 10.92 14.35 -24.65
N LEU A 213 11.45 13.75 -23.58
CA LEU A 213 12.80 14.03 -23.10
C LEU A 213 13.88 13.61 -24.10
N ASP A 214 13.69 12.47 -24.78
CA ASP A 214 14.57 11.98 -25.83
C ASP A 214 14.54 12.90 -27.06
N THR A 215 13.35 13.41 -27.42
CA THR A 215 13.17 14.36 -28.53
C THR A 215 13.88 15.68 -28.25
N TYR A 216 13.78 16.18 -27.01
CA TYR A 216 14.46 17.40 -26.56
C TYR A 216 15.95 17.18 -26.24
N ARG A 217 16.39 15.92 -26.20
CA ARG A 217 17.76 15.53 -25.80
C ARG A 217 18.19 16.15 -24.48
N THR A 218 17.35 16.03 -23.45
CA THR A 218 17.63 16.58 -22.11
C THR A 218 18.66 15.78 -21.33
N GLY A 219 19.02 14.56 -21.78
CA GLY A 219 19.92 13.67 -21.03
C GLY A 219 19.31 13.08 -19.74
N ILE A 220 18.00 13.28 -19.53
CA ILE A 220 17.26 12.77 -18.37
C ILE A 220 16.61 11.42 -18.69
N THR A 221 16.76 10.46 -17.78
CA THR A 221 16.02 9.19 -17.82
C THR A 221 15.02 9.15 -16.69
N VAL A 222 13.77 8.84 -17.01
CA VAL A 222 12.69 8.69 -16.03
C VAL A 222 12.74 7.28 -15.45
N THR A 223 13.06 7.17 -14.16
CA THR A 223 13.04 5.87 -13.45
C THR A 223 11.61 5.41 -13.24
N GLN A 224 10.78 6.27 -12.62
CA GLN A 224 9.43 5.90 -12.21
C GLN A 224 8.51 7.12 -12.19
N VAL A 225 7.25 6.88 -12.53
CA VAL A 225 6.17 7.85 -12.44
C VAL A 225 5.12 7.27 -11.51
N ASN A 226 4.76 8.02 -10.47
CA ASN A 226 3.77 7.63 -9.48
C ASN A 226 2.60 8.60 -9.54
N VAL A 227 1.48 8.14 -10.10
CA VAL A 227 0.21 8.88 -10.11
C VAL A 227 -0.47 8.63 -8.76
N GLN A 228 -0.68 9.69 -7.98
CA GLN A 228 -1.42 9.60 -6.72
C GLN A 228 -2.92 9.61 -6.98
N SER A 229 -3.73 9.27 -5.98
CA SER A 229 -5.19 9.26 -6.11
C SER A 229 -5.70 10.62 -6.56
N ALA A 230 -6.31 10.66 -7.74
CA ALA A 230 -6.99 11.84 -8.23
C ALA A 230 -8.24 12.10 -7.40
N ALA A 231 -8.64 13.35 -7.27
CA ALA A 231 -9.83 13.74 -6.53
C ALA A 231 -10.64 14.78 -7.32
N ALA A 232 -11.96 14.76 -7.13
CA ALA A 232 -12.83 15.82 -7.60
C ALA A 232 -12.53 17.13 -6.84
N PRO A 233 -12.70 18.31 -7.46
CA PRO A 233 -12.60 19.58 -6.77
C PRO A 233 -13.55 19.64 -5.57
N ARG A 234 -13.09 20.27 -4.48
CA ARG A 234 -13.86 20.36 -3.22
C ARG A 234 -15.24 21.01 -3.39
N GLU A 235 -15.40 21.87 -4.39
CA GLU A 235 -16.63 22.60 -4.67
C GLU A 235 -17.78 21.69 -5.12
N VAL A 236 -17.48 20.56 -5.77
CA VAL A 236 -18.47 19.66 -6.39
C VAL A 236 -18.49 18.27 -5.76
N GLN A 237 -17.57 17.97 -4.84
CA GLN A 237 -17.39 16.66 -4.23
C GLN A 237 -18.69 16.08 -3.63
N GLU A 238 -19.47 16.89 -2.91
CA GLU A 238 -20.72 16.45 -2.30
C GLU A 238 -21.75 15.96 -3.33
N ALA A 239 -21.86 16.66 -4.47
CA ALA A 239 -22.78 16.27 -5.54
C ALA A 239 -22.32 14.99 -6.25
N PHE A 240 -21.01 14.79 -6.42
CA PHE A 240 -20.46 13.55 -6.96
C PHE A 240 -20.69 12.37 -6.03
N ASP A 241 -20.44 12.55 -4.73
CA ASP A 241 -20.67 11.51 -3.73
C ASP A 241 -22.15 11.09 -3.69
N ASP A 242 -23.07 12.04 -3.90
CA ASP A 242 -24.51 11.75 -3.97
C ASP A 242 -24.87 10.93 -5.23
N VAL A 243 -24.30 11.26 -6.40
CA VAL A 243 -24.50 10.48 -7.63
C VAL A 243 -23.95 9.06 -7.50
N ILE A 244 -22.77 8.90 -6.89
CA ILE A 244 -22.17 7.58 -6.63
C ILE A 244 -23.07 6.78 -5.69
N ARG A 245 -23.51 7.38 -4.58
CA ARG A 245 -24.43 6.73 -3.63
C ARG A 245 -25.73 6.31 -4.31
N ALA A 246 -26.32 7.17 -5.14
CA ALA A 246 -27.54 6.86 -5.87
C ALA A 246 -27.36 5.69 -6.83
N ARG A 247 -26.22 5.60 -7.55
CA ARG A 247 -25.89 4.45 -8.41
C ARG A 247 -25.69 3.16 -7.62
N GLU A 248 -24.98 3.24 -6.49
CA GLU A 248 -24.80 2.08 -5.61
C GLU A 248 -26.12 1.59 -5.03
N ASP A 249 -27.01 2.51 -4.64
CA ASP A 249 -28.35 2.21 -4.15
C ASP A 249 -29.19 1.56 -5.26
N GLU A 250 -29.15 2.08 -6.48
CA GLU A 250 -29.80 1.47 -7.65
C GLU A 250 -29.30 0.04 -7.88
N GLN A 251 -27.98 -0.16 -7.92
CA GLN A 251 -27.39 -1.48 -8.14
C GLN A 251 -27.76 -2.44 -7.01
N ARG A 252 -27.77 -1.96 -5.75
CA ARG A 252 -28.20 -2.74 -4.60
C ARG A 252 -29.66 -3.15 -4.72
N SER A 253 -30.55 -2.24 -5.10
CA SER A 253 -31.98 -2.54 -5.32
C SER A 253 -32.18 -3.54 -6.45
N ARG A 254 -31.45 -3.43 -7.56
CA ARG A 254 -31.48 -4.42 -8.65
C ARG A 254 -31.02 -5.80 -8.17
N ASN A 255 -29.88 -5.86 -7.48
CA ASN A 255 -29.34 -7.11 -6.95
C ASN A 255 -30.30 -7.76 -5.94
N GLN A 256 -30.97 -6.96 -5.09
CA GLN A 256 -31.99 -7.44 -4.16
C GLN A 256 -33.21 -8.00 -4.88
N ALA A 257 -33.69 -7.31 -5.93
CA ALA A 257 -34.82 -7.78 -6.74
C ALA A 257 -34.49 -9.09 -7.46
N GLU A 258 -33.29 -9.21 -8.03
CA GLU A 258 -32.81 -10.44 -8.66
C GLU A 258 -32.66 -11.58 -7.65
N THR A 259 -32.10 -11.30 -6.47
CA THR A 259 -31.97 -12.27 -5.39
C THR A 259 -33.35 -12.77 -4.94
N TYR A 260 -34.32 -11.87 -4.78
CA TYR A 260 -35.69 -12.22 -4.42
C TYR A 260 -36.36 -13.08 -5.49
N ALA A 261 -36.25 -12.71 -6.76
CA ALA A 261 -36.79 -13.48 -7.88
C ALA A 261 -36.15 -14.88 -7.96
N ASN A 262 -34.83 -14.95 -7.81
CA ASN A 262 -34.06 -16.18 -7.79
C ASN A 262 -34.35 -17.05 -6.56
N GLY A 263 -34.90 -16.51 -5.47
CA GLY A 263 -35.36 -17.27 -4.31
C GLY A 263 -36.79 -17.78 -4.46
N VAL A 264 -37.73 -16.89 -4.80
CA VAL A 264 -39.17 -17.20 -4.82
C VAL A 264 -39.53 -18.18 -5.93
N VAL A 265 -38.95 -18.04 -7.13
CA VAL A 265 -39.31 -18.89 -8.26
C VAL A 265 -38.92 -20.37 -8.02
N PRO A 266 -37.68 -20.69 -7.58
CA PRO A 266 -37.32 -22.07 -7.23
C PRO A 266 -38.11 -22.62 -6.04
N GLU A 267 -38.37 -21.81 -5.00
CA GLU A 267 -39.15 -22.25 -3.86
C GLU A 267 -40.58 -22.60 -4.26
N ALA A 268 -41.25 -21.73 -5.03
CA ALA A 268 -42.59 -21.99 -5.54
C ALA A 268 -42.63 -23.24 -6.45
N ARG A 269 -41.62 -23.43 -7.31
CA ARG A 269 -41.49 -24.66 -8.12
C ARG A 269 -41.29 -25.91 -7.25
N GLY A 270 -40.48 -25.83 -6.20
CA GLY A 270 -40.26 -26.92 -5.26
C GLY A 270 -41.53 -27.28 -4.47
N GLN A 271 -42.29 -26.28 -4.04
CA GLN A 271 -43.59 -26.49 -3.39
C GLN A 271 -44.60 -27.13 -4.34
N ALA A 272 -44.69 -26.63 -5.59
CA ALA A 272 -45.57 -27.22 -6.61
C ALA A 272 -45.20 -28.68 -6.90
N GLN A 273 -43.90 -28.98 -7.05
CA GLN A 273 -43.44 -30.35 -7.25
C GLN A 273 -43.77 -31.23 -6.04
N ARG A 274 -43.56 -30.74 -4.81
CA ARG A 274 -43.91 -31.49 -3.59
C ARG A 274 -45.39 -31.87 -3.56
N ILE A 275 -46.29 -30.93 -3.85
CA ILE A 275 -47.74 -31.18 -3.89
C ILE A 275 -48.08 -32.26 -4.92
N LEU A 276 -47.45 -32.22 -6.10
CA LEU A 276 -47.65 -33.24 -7.12
C LEU A 276 -47.14 -34.61 -6.67
N GLU A 277 -45.97 -34.68 -6.04
CA GLU A 277 -45.43 -35.94 -5.52
C GLU A 277 -46.23 -36.50 -4.35
N ASP A 278 -46.71 -35.65 -3.44
CA ASP A 278 -47.59 -36.07 -2.34
C ASP A 278 -48.93 -36.62 -2.90
N ALA A 279 -49.49 -35.98 -3.92
CA ALA A 279 -50.71 -36.44 -4.58
C ALA A 279 -50.50 -37.77 -5.33
N ASN A 280 -49.37 -37.93 -6.02
CA ASN A 280 -49.00 -39.20 -6.67
C ASN A 280 -48.77 -40.31 -5.63
N GLY A 281 -48.06 -39.99 -4.55
CA GLY A 281 -47.83 -40.91 -3.42
C GLY A 281 -49.14 -41.37 -2.80
N TYR A 282 -50.07 -40.46 -2.54
CA TYR A 282 -51.40 -40.81 -2.02
C TYR A 282 -52.20 -41.67 -3.01
N ARG A 283 -52.20 -41.33 -4.30
CA ARG A 283 -52.84 -42.15 -5.34
C ARG A 283 -52.29 -43.57 -5.32
N ASP A 284 -50.97 -43.72 -5.31
CA ASP A 284 -50.30 -45.01 -5.38
C ASP A 284 -50.49 -45.80 -4.08
N GLU A 285 -50.53 -45.15 -2.92
CA GLU A 285 -50.90 -45.73 -1.63
C GLU A 285 -52.34 -46.30 -1.68
N VAL A 286 -53.32 -45.51 -2.14
CA VAL A 286 -54.73 -45.93 -2.23
C VAL A 286 -54.87 -47.10 -3.20
N VAL A 287 -54.24 -47.03 -4.37
CA VAL A 287 -54.26 -48.12 -5.36
C VAL A 287 -53.61 -49.39 -4.80
N SER A 288 -52.47 -49.25 -4.11
CA SER A 288 -51.76 -50.40 -3.53
C SER A 288 -52.53 -51.02 -2.38
N ARG A 289 -53.16 -50.21 -1.51
CA ARG A 289 -54.03 -50.67 -0.43
C ARG A 289 -55.24 -51.42 -0.98
N ALA A 290 -55.93 -50.85 -1.96
CA ALA A 290 -57.08 -51.48 -2.59
C ALA A 290 -56.72 -52.82 -3.28
N LYS A 291 -55.58 -52.88 -3.99
CA LYS A 291 -55.06 -54.13 -4.56
C LYS A 291 -54.72 -55.16 -3.48
N GLY A 292 -54.03 -54.74 -2.42
CA GLY A 292 -53.69 -55.62 -1.29
C GLY A 292 -54.92 -56.19 -0.58
N GLU A 293 -55.96 -55.37 -0.39
CA GLU A 293 -57.25 -55.81 0.16
C GLU A 293 -57.98 -56.78 -0.78
N ALA A 294 -58.01 -56.49 -2.09
CA ALA A 294 -58.61 -57.38 -3.09
C ALA A 294 -57.89 -58.75 -3.15
N ASP A 295 -56.56 -58.74 -3.12
CA ASP A 295 -55.75 -59.96 -3.09
C ASP A 295 -55.97 -60.73 -1.79
N ARG A 296 -56.02 -60.04 -0.65
CA ARG A 296 -56.36 -60.64 0.65
C ARG A 296 -57.74 -61.29 0.60
N PHE A 297 -58.74 -60.60 0.07
CA PHE A 297 -60.10 -61.12 -0.07
C PHE A 297 -60.16 -62.35 -0.98
N THR A 298 -59.49 -62.30 -2.13
CA THR A 298 -59.45 -63.42 -3.10
C THR A 298 -58.85 -64.68 -2.47
N LYS A 299 -57.73 -64.52 -1.74
CA LYS A 299 -57.10 -65.62 -0.99
C LYS A 299 -58.02 -66.14 0.13
N LEU A 300 -58.69 -65.25 0.86
CA LEU A 300 -59.60 -65.64 1.94
C LEU A 300 -60.83 -66.40 1.43
N VAL A 301 -61.44 -65.97 0.31
CA VAL A 301 -62.58 -66.67 -0.30
C VAL A 301 -62.20 -68.07 -0.78
N ALA A 302 -60.99 -68.24 -1.33
CA ALA A 302 -60.50 -69.54 -1.75
C ALA A 302 -60.40 -70.52 -0.57
N GLU A 303 -59.91 -70.09 0.59
CA GLU A 303 -59.84 -70.94 1.79
C GLU A 303 -61.21 -71.14 2.45
N TYR A 304 -62.07 -70.09 2.48
CA TYR A 304 -63.44 -70.19 3.00
C TYR A 304 -64.26 -71.28 2.29
N ARG A 305 -64.08 -71.42 0.97
CA ARG A 305 -64.73 -72.48 0.18
C ARG A 305 -64.27 -73.89 0.55
N LYS A 306 -63.06 -74.07 1.10
CA LYS A 306 -62.57 -75.37 1.56
C LYS A 306 -63.11 -75.74 2.94
N ALA A 307 -63.22 -74.76 3.85
CA ALA A 307 -63.66 -74.98 5.23
C ALA A 307 -64.44 -73.76 5.79
N PRO A 308 -65.78 -73.76 5.69
CA PRO A 308 -66.59 -72.57 5.99
C PRO A 308 -66.77 -72.28 7.48
N GLU A 309 -66.89 -73.29 8.35
CA GLU A 309 -67.16 -73.09 9.79
C GLU A 309 -65.94 -72.53 10.52
N VAL A 310 -64.78 -73.18 10.36
CA VAL A 310 -63.53 -72.80 11.04
C VAL A 310 -63.05 -71.41 10.62
N THR A 311 -63.21 -71.07 9.33
CA THR A 311 -62.79 -69.76 8.82
C THR A 311 -63.67 -68.64 9.38
N ARG A 312 -64.98 -68.88 9.55
CA ARG A 312 -65.91 -67.88 10.12
C ARG A 312 -65.63 -67.63 11.59
N GLU A 313 -65.43 -68.69 12.37
CA GLU A 313 -65.12 -68.58 13.80
C GLU A 313 -63.79 -67.86 14.01
N ARG A 314 -62.76 -68.18 13.22
CA ARG A 314 -61.48 -67.45 13.23
C ARG A 314 -61.66 -65.97 12.92
N LEU A 315 -62.40 -65.62 11.85
CA LEU A 315 -62.61 -64.22 11.49
C LEU A 315 -63.34 -63.45 12.60
N TYR A 316 -64.31 -64.09 13.26
CA TYR A 316 -65.02 -63.52 14.39
C TYR A 316 -64.10 -63.30 15.58
N LEU A 317 -63.27 -64.28 15.94
CA LEU A 317 -62.32 -64.14 17.04
C LEU A 317 -61.24 -63.09 16.75
N ASP A 318 -60.71 -63.03 15.52
CA ASP A 318 -59.73 -62.02 15.10
C ASP A 318 -60.33 -60.60 15.16
N THR A 319 -61.55 -60.42 14.65
CA THR A 319 -62.25 -59.12 14.71
C THR A 319 -62.63 -58.73 16.14
N MET A 320 -63.11 -59.68 16.95
CA MET A 320 -63.35 -59.45 18.38
C MET A 320 -62.06 -59.10 19.11
N GLN A 321 -60.95 -59.77 18.81
CA GLN A 321 -59.65 -59.46 19.40
C GLN A 321 -59.19 -58.04 19.04
N GLU A 322 -59.35 -57.60 17.78
CA GLU A 322 -59.01 -56.24 17.34
C GLU A 322 -59.92 -55.17 17.96
N VAL A 323 -61.22 -55.44 18.08
CA VAL A 323 -62.16 -54.53 18.76
C VAL A 323 -61.88 -54.47 20.26
N PHE A 324 -61.63 -55.62 20.90
CA PHE A 324 -61.33 -55.69 22.32
C PHE A 324 -59.94 -55.18 22.69
N SER A 325 -58.97 -55.16 21.77
CA SER A 325 -57.67 -54.52 22.00
C SER A 325 -57.75 -53.00 21.91
N ASN A 326 -58.61 -52.48 21.04
CA ASN A 326 -58.82 -51.04 20.85
C ASN A 326 -59.86 -50.43 21.81
N THR A 327 -60.59 -51.24 22.58
CA THR A 327 -61.52 -50.75 23.60
C THR A 327 -60.86 -50.62 24.97
N SER A 328 -61.08 -49.49 25.65
CA SER A 328 -60.50 -49.24 26.97
C SER A 328 -61.15 -50.14 28.03
N LYS A 329 -60.38 -51.05 28.62
CA LYS A 329 -60.83 -51.96 29.68
C LYS A 329 -61.03 -51.21 31.00
N VAL A 330 -62.27 -51.11 31.47
CA VAL A 330 -62.61 -50.60 32.83
C VAL A 330 -62.94 -51.79 33.73
N LEU A 331 -62.13 -52.00 34.77
CA LEU A 331 -62.29 -53.08 35.75
C LEU A 331 -63.05 -52.57 36.98
N VAL A 332 -64.22 -53.13 37.27
CA VAL A 332 -64.94 -52.90 38.54
C VAL A 332 -64.71 -54.11 39.44
N THR A 333 -63.82 -53.99 40.43
CA THR A 333 -63.59 -55.06 41.41
C THR A 333 -64.69 -55.05 42.47
N GLY A 334 -65.69 -55.92 42.31
CA GLY A 334 -66.63 -56.25 43.38
C GLY A 334 -66.18 -57.54 44.06
N SER A 335 -65.50 -57.44 45.21
CA SER A 335 -65.36 -58.57 46.14
C SER A 335 -66.06 -58.24 47.45
N LYS A 336 -66.83 -59.20 47.93
CA LYS A 336 -67.72 -59.14 49.10
C LYS A 336 -67.00 -58.59 50.34
N GLY A 337 -67.62 -57.60 50.99
CA GLY A 337 -67.22 -57.04 52.29
C GLY A 337 -66.99 -55.54 52.19
N GLY A 338 -67.94 -54.75 52.67
CA GLY A 338 -68.07 -53.34 52.33
C GLY A 338 -66.92 -52.45 52.80
N GLN A 339 -66.37 -51.65 51.87
CA GLN A 339 -66.19 -50.20 51.98
C GLN A 339 -65.58 -49.66 50.67
N ASN A 340 -66.26 -48.67 50.11
CA ASN A 340 -65.77 -47.64 49.19
C ASN A 340 -65.05 -48.08 47.89
N ASN A 341 -65.83 -48.47 46.88
CA ASN A 341 -65.36 -48.47 45.49
C ASN A 341 -65.52 -47.03 44.93
N LEU A 342 -64.47 -46.23 45.04
CA LEU A 342 -64.40 -44.93 44.36
C LEU A 342 -64.45 -45.17 42.85
N LEU A 343 -65.51 -44.67 42.23
CA LEU A 343 -65.66 -44.58 40.78
C LEU A 343 -64.56 -43.65 40.24
N TYR A 344 -63.37 -44.19 40.00
CA TYR A 344 -62.33 -43.47 39.27
C TYR A 344 -62.73 -43.48 37.79
N LEU A 345 -63.54 -42.49 37.42
CA LEU A 345 -63.68 -42.05 36.03
C LEU A 345 -62.41 -41.26 35.69
N PRO A 346 -61.48 -41.77 34.88
CA PRO A 346 -60.37 -40.97 34.38
C PRO A 346 -60.93 -40.01 33.31
N LEU A 347 -61.58 -38.94 33.76
CA LEU A 347 -62.01 -37.83 32.90
C LEU A 347 -60.80 -37.22 32.17
N ASP A 348 -59.62 -37.32 32.77
CA ASP A 348 -58.35 -36.84 32.22
C ASP A 348 -58.00 -37.54 30.88
N LYS A 349 -58.13 -38.88 30.80
CA LYS A 349 -57.82 -39.62 29.56
C LYS A 349 -58.88 -39.46 28.47
N MET A 350 -60.13 -39.20 28.84
CA MET A 350 -61.20 -38.92 27.86
C MET A 350 -61.09 -37.51 27.27
N ILE A 351 -60.69 -36.54 28.07
CA ILE A 351 -60.43 -35.18 27.61
C ILE A 351 -59.14 -35.13 26.78
N GLU A 352 -58.13 -35.93 27.11
CA GLU A 352 -56.88 -36.00 26.36
C GLU A 352 -57.03 -36.75 25.02
N GLY A 353 -57.88 -37.79 24.95
CA GLY A 353 -58.26 -38.43 23.68
C GLY A 353 -59.09 -37.52 22.76
N GLY A 354 -59.90 -36.61 23.32
CA GLY A 354 -60.65 -35.60 22.56
C GLY A 354 -59.84 -34.35 22.21
N ARG A 355 -58.82 -34.00 23.00
CA ARG A 355 -57.93 -32.85 22.75
C ARG A 355 -56.71 -33.18 21.90
N SER A 356 -56.28 -34.44 21.82
CA SER A 356 -55.12 -34.83 21.01
C SER A 356 -55.37 -34.80 19.49
N SER A 357 -56.63 -34.80 19.04
CA SER A 357 -56.96 -34.61 17.61
C SER A 357 -57.29 -33.17 17.21
N THR A 358 -57.54 -32.25 18.17
CA THR A 358 -57.92 -30.84 17.87
C THR A 358 -57.02 -29.79 18.53
N GLY A 359 -56.14 -30.17 19.48
CA GLY A 359 -55.29 -29.24 20.24
C GLY A 359 -53.79 -29.25 19.89
N ALA A 360 -53.32 -30.19 19.06
CA ALA A 360 -51.91 -30.29 18.69
C ALA A 360 -51.49 -29.36 17.53
N ALA A 361 -52.43 -28.67 16.88
CA ALA A 361 -52.15 -27.79 15.74
C ALA A 361 -52.00 -26.29 16.07
N SER A 362 -52.32 -25.82 17.29
CA SER A 362 -52.37 -24.38 17.60
C SER A 362 -51.47 -23.88 18.73
N THR A 363 -50.78 -24.76 19.46
CA THR A 363 -49.94 -24.33 20.61
C THR A 363 -48.43 -24.34 20.28
N GLY A 364 -48.00 -25.12 19.28
CA GLY A 364 -46.61 -25.10 18.79
C GLY A 364 -46.28 -23.89 17.89
N SER A 365 -47.27 -23.35 17.19
CA SER A 365 -47.09 -22.19 16.30
C SER A 365 -47.00 -20.86 17.05
N ASN A 366 -47.76 -20.68 18.13
CA ASN A 366 -47.74 -19.44 18.91
C ASN A 366 -46.52 -19.32 19.85
N ALA A 367 -45.97 -20.43 20.36
CA ALA A 367 -44.75 -20.39 21.15
C ALA A 367 -43.52 -20.10 20.28
N ALA A 368 -43.40 -20.74 19.10
CA ALA A 368 -42.33 -20.46 18.16
C ALA A 368 -42.44 -19.07 17.53
N ALA A 369 -43.66 -18.60 17.23
CA ALA A 369 -43.87 -17.24 16.74
C ALA A 369 -43.56 -16.17 17.79
N ASN A 370 -43.90 -16.40 19.08
CA ASN A 370 -43.55 -15.49 20.17
C ASN A 370 -42.05 -15.49 20.47
N GLU A 371 -41.37 -16.63 20.37
CA GLU A 371 -39.92 -16.69 20.57
C GLU A 371 -39.14 -16.09 19.39
N ALA A 372 -39.63 -16.27 18.16
CA ALA A 372 -39.07 -15.64 16.96
C ALA A 372 -39.30 -14.11 16.95
N SER A 373 -40.49 -13.65 17.35
CA SER A 373 -40.77 -12.20 17.45
C SER A 373 -40.05 -11.55 18.64
N ALA A 374 -39.85 -12.27 19.76
CA ALA A 374 -38.99 -11.80 20.86
C ALA A 374 -37.51 -11.71 20.46
N ARG A 375 -37.00 -12.67 19.69
CA ARG A 375 -35.63 -12.62 19.14
C ARG A 375 -35.47 -11.54 18.08
N ALA A 376 -36.45 -11.36 17.19
CA ALA A 376 -36.43 -10.28 16.21
C ALA A 376 -36.53 -8.88 16.85
N ALA A 377 -37.31 -8.73 17.92
CA ALA A 377 -37.36 -7.49 18.70
C ALA A 377 -36.04 -7.20 19.43
N ALA A 378 -35.38 -8.25 19.95
CA ALA A 378 -34.06 -8.13 20.57
C ALA A 378 -32.98 -7.74 19.55
N ASP A 379 -32.99 -8.35 18.36
CA ASP A 379 -32.05 -8.01 17.27
C ASP A 379 -32.26 -6.58 16.74
N LEU A 380 -33.51 -6.12 16.59
CA LEU A 380 -33.80 -4.75 16.19
C LEU A 380 -33.32 -3.72 17.21
N LEU A 381 -33.46 -4.00 18.51
CA LEU A 381 -32.93 -3.14 19.57
C LEU A 381 -31.40 -3.13 19.57
N GLN A 382 -30.77 -4.26 19.28
CA GLN A 382 -29.32 -4.37 19.18
C GLN A 382 -28.76 -3.71 17.92
N GLN A 383 -29.52 -3.68 16.84
CA GLN A 383 -29.17 -2.98 15.61
C GLN A 383 -29.35 -1.47 15.78
N GLN A 384 -30.40 -1.02 16.47
CA GLN A 384 -30.61 0.40 16.78
C GLN A 384 -29.54 0.98 17.71
N THR A 385 -29.08 0.23 18.71
CA THR A 385 -27.95 0.65 19.56
C THR A 385 -26.65 0.74 18.77
N ARG A 386 -26.36 -0.23 17.89
CA ARG A 386 -25.18 -0.17 17.01
C ARG A 386 -25.22 1.02 16.04
N THR A 387 -26.39 1.37 15.50
CA THR A 387 -26.52 2.55 14.62
C THR A 387 -26.44 3.89 15.36
N ARG A 388 -26.60 3.91 16.68
CA ARG A 388 -26.40 5.12 17.50
C ARG A 388 -24.95 5.30 17.95
N GLU A 389 -24.19 4.22 18.03
CA GLU A 389 -22.74 4.29 18.33
C GLU A 389 -21.89 4.64 17.10
N SER A 390 -22.46 4.59 15.90
CA SER A 390 -21.76 4.89 14.63
C SER A 390 -22.16 6.24 14.01
N ARG A 391 -22.64 7.20 14.80
CA ARG A 391 -22.98 8.55 14.32
C ARG A 391 -22.22 9.63 15.05
#